data_AF-A0A388P863-F1
#
_entry.id   AF-A0A388P863-F1
#
_cell.length_a   1.000
_cell.length_b   1.000
_cell.length_c   1.000
_cell.angle_alpha   90.00
_cell.angle_beta   90.00
_cell.angle_gamma   90.00
#
_symmetry.space_group_name_H-M   'P 1'
#
loop_
_entity.id
_entity.type
_entity.pdbx_description
1 polymer ?
#
loop_
_entity_poly.entity_id
_entity_poly.type
_entity_poly.pdbx_seq_one_letter_code
_entity_poly.pdbx_strand_id
1 'polypeptide(L)'
;MVFNSITGLRNRVRQASSLIDIQLKRRADLIPPLVACVQGFRAHEASVQTLVAALRAQAAGARPSAVGPMLVAVVEQYPELKGQQVFAELSKNLVETEDRIALARAYHNNIATFYNTRLERVPDRYVADIVKMNPEPLFQAEGFERQAQKIAF
;
A
#
# COMPACT_ATOMS: atom_id res chain seq x y z
N MET A 1 4.84 24.79 24.78
CA MET A 1 3.98 25.59 23.88
C MET A 1 3.12 24.66 23.03
N VAL A 2 1.81 24.62 23.28
CA VAL A 2 0.83 23.69 22.67
C VAL A 2 0.79 23.80 21.13
N PHE A 3 0.85 25.02 20.60
CA PHE A 3 0.82 25.29 19.16
C PHE A 3 1.99 24.62 18.40
N ASN A 4 3.21 24.74 18.93
CA ASN A 4 4.41 24.17 18.30
C ASN A 4 4.37 22.64 18.31
N SER A 5 3.84 22.03 19.37
CA SER A 5 3.73 20.56 19.43
C SER A 5 2.68 20.02 18.46
N ILE A 6 1.53 20.69 18.30
CA ILE A 6 0.50 20.27 17.34
C ILE A 6 0.99 20.47 15.90
N THR A 7 1.67 21.58 15.62
CA THR A 7 2.29 21.82 14.30
C THR A 7 3.34 20.76 13.97
N GLY A 8 4.15 20.36 14.95
CA GLY A 8 5.10 19.25 14.80
C GLY A 8 4.41 17.93 14.47
N LEU A 9 3.28 17.62 15.10
CA LEU A 9 2.49 16.41 14.78
C LEU A 9 1.90 16.46 13.37
N ARG A 10 1.36 17.59 12.94
CA ARG A 10 0.86 17.76 11.56
C ARG A 10 1.96 17.52 10.53
N ASN A 11 3.17 18.02 10.78
CA ASN A 11 4.31 17.78 9.90
C ASN A 11 4.71 16.30 9.87
N ARG A 12 4.60 15.58 11.00
CA ARG A 12 4.82 14.12 11.04
C ARG A 12 3.76 13.34 10.26
N VAL A 13 2.49 13.74 10.31
CA VAL A 13 1.42 13.13 9.48
C VAL A 13 1.76 13.31 8.00
N ARG A 14 2.14 14.52 7.58
CA ARG A 14 2.56 14.81 6.19
C ARG A 14 3.79 14.01 5.76
N GLN A 15 4.77 13.87 6.65
CA GLN A 15 5.94 13.04 6.40
C GLN A 15 5.54 11.56 6.22
N ALA A 16 4.65 11.04 7.06
CA ALA A 16 4.14 9.68 6.94
C ALA A 16 3.36 9.47 5.63
N SER A 17 2.56 10.44 5.19
CA SER A 17 1.89 10.42 3.88
C SER A 17 2.91 10.32 2.74
N SER A 18 3.97 11.15 2.80
CA SER A 18 5.04 11.13 1.79
C SER A 18 5.76 9.78 1.72
N LEU A 19 5.91 9.08 2.85
CA LEU A 19 6.51 7.73 2.87
C LEU A 19 5.64 6.71 2.12
N ILE A 20 4.30 6.81 2.24
CA ILE A 20 3.38 5.95 1.49
C ILE A 20 3.54 6.21 -0.01
N ASP A 21 3.57 7.48 -0.43
CA ASP A 21 3.71 7.86 -1.84
C ASP A 21 4.99 7.31 -2.48
N ILE A 22 6.10 7.35 -1.73
CA ILE A 22 7.39 6.78 -2.18
C ILE A 22 7.26 5.28 -2.44
N GLN A 23 6.59 4.53 -1.54
CA GLN A 23 6.43 3.08 -1.73
C GLN A 23 5.42 2.76 -2.84
N LEU A 24 4.35 3.54 -2.98
CA LEU A 24 3.42 3.39 -4.10
C LEU A 24 4.10 3.64 -5.44
N LYS A 25 4.99 4.63 -5.51
CA LYS A 25 5.82 4.88 -6.70
C LYS A 25 6.75 3.71 -6.97
N ARG A 26 7.46 3.20 -5.95
CA ARG A 26 8.33 2.02 -6.09
C ARG A 26 7.56 0.81 -6.62
N ARG A 27 6.33 0.58 -6.14
CA ARG A 27 5.47 -0.48 -6.66
C ARG A 27 5.16 -0.27 -8.14
N ALA A 28 4.77 0.94 -8.53
CA ALA A 28 4.50 1.27 -9.93
C ALA A 28 5.74 1.07 -10.82
N ASP A 29 6.94 1.36 -10.32
CA ASP A 29 8.20 1.16 -11.04
C ASP A 29 8.60 -0.33 -11.18
N LEU A 30 8.22 -1.18 -10.22
CA LEU A 30 8.52 -2.63 -10.22
C LEU A 30 7.57 -3.46 -11.11
N ILE A 31 6.38 -2.94 -11.43
CA ILE A 31 5.37 -3.68 -12.20
C ILE A 31 5.76 -3.88 -13.68
N PRO A 32 6.24 -2.88 -14.45
CA PRO A 32 6.64 -3.06 -15.83
C PRO A 32 7.68 -4.16 -16.07
N PRO A 33 8.79 -4.27 -15.32
CA PRO A 33 9.75 -5.36 -15.51
C PRO A 33 9.14 -6.73 -15.17
N LEU A 34 8.28 -6.81 -14.14
CA LEU A 34 7.58 -8.06 -13.81
C LEU A 34 6.64 -8.49 -14.92
N VAL A 35 5.88 -7.55 -15.50
CA VAL A 35 5.03 -7.79 -16.67
C VAL A 35 5.85 -8.27 -17.87
N ALA A 36 7.00 -7.65 -18.13
CA ALA A 36 7.88 -8.05 -19.23
C ALA A 36 8.40 -9.49 -19.06
N CYS A 37 8.79 -9.88 -17.83
CA CYS A 37 9.15 -11.26 -17.54
C CYS A 37 8.00 -12.21 -17.85
N VAL A 38 6.80 -11.98 -17.33
CA VAL A 38 5.65 -12.88 -17.55
C VAL A 38 5.26 -12.95 -19.04
N GLN A 39 5.28 -11.81 -19.74
CA GLN A 39 4.98 -11.76 -21.18
C GLN A 39 6.04 -12.49 -22.03
N GLY A 40 7.30 -12.53 -21.60
CA GLY A 40 8.38 -13.22 -22.29
C GLY A 40 8.20 -14.74 -22.37
N PHE A 41 7.50 -15.35 -21.41
CA PHE A 41 7.24 -16.80 -21.43
C PHE A 41 5.94 -17.16 -22.15
N ARG A 42 4.89 -16.34 -22.03
CA ARG A 42 3.54 -16.67 -22.57
C ARG A 42 2.72 -15.43 -22.95
N ALA A 43 3.13 -14.72 -24.02
CA ALA A 43 2.45 -13.51 -24.49
C ALA A 43 0.98 -13.72 -24.96
N HIS A 44 0.59 -14.94 -25.32
CA HIS A 44 -0.67 -15.22 -26.02
C HIS A 44 -1.75 -15.93 -25.18
N GLU A 45 -1.53 -16.15 -23.87
CA GLU A 45 -2.54 -16.76 -23.01
C GLU A 45 -3.45 -15.72 -22.34
N ALA A 46 -4.76 -15.97 -22.37
CA ALA A 46 -5.76 -15.07 -21.81
C ALA A 46 -5.61 -14.87 -20.29
N SER A 47 -5.21 -15.91 -19.55
CA SER A 47 -4.92 -15.85 -18.12
C SER A 47 -3.76 -14.90 -17.81
N VAL A 48 -2.71 -14.90 -18.64
CA VAL A 48 -1.55 -14.01 -18.49
C VAL A 48 -1.92 -12.57 -18.82
N GLN A 49 -2.70 -12.35 -19.88
CA GLN A 49 -3.12 -11.00 -20.28
C GLN A 49 -4.02 -10.33 -19.24
N THR A 50 -4.92 -11.10 -18.61
CA THR A 50 -5.76 -10.60 -17.52
C THR A 50 -4.92 -10.23 -16.29
N LEU A 51 -3.91 -11.03 -15.94
CA LEU A 51 -2.96 -10.70 -14.87
C LEU A 51 -2.14 -9.44 -15.18
N VAL A 52 -1.64 -9.31 -16.40
CA VAL A 52 -0.87 -8.13 -16.83
C VAL A 52 -1.74 -6.88 -16.81
N ALA A 53 -3.00 -6.97 -17.24
CA ALA A 53 -3.94 -5.87 -17.15
C ALA A 53 -4.21 -5.46 -15.69
N ALA A 54 -4.39 -6.43 -14.78
CA ALA A 54 -4.58 -6.19 -13.35
C ALA A 54 -3.35 -5.50 -12.72
N LEU A 55 -2.13 -5.97 -13.05
CA LEU A 55 -0.89 -5.36 -12.60
C LEU A 55 -0.75 -3.91 -13.09
N ARG A 56 -1.02 -3.65 -14.38
CA ARG A 56 -0.96 -2.28 -14.93
C ARG A 56 -1.99 -1.35 -14.28
N ALA A 57 -3.19 -1.85 -14.00
CA ALA A 57 -4.20 -1.07 -13.26
C ALA A 57 -3.70 -0.70 -11.86
N GLN A 58 -3.04 -1.64 -11.16
CA GLN A 58 -2.47 -1.39 -9.83
C GLN A 58 -1.30 -0.37 -9.84
N ALA A 59 -0.51 -0.36 -10.92
CA ALA A 59 0.53 0.65 -11.14
C ALA A 59 -0.06 2.06 -11.37
N ALA A 60 -1.22 2.15 -12.04
CA ALA A 60 -1.95 3.39 -12.27
C ALA A 60 -2.70 3.93 -11.02
N GLY A 61 -2.50 3.31 -9.85
CA GLY A 61 -3.15 3.74 -8.61
C GLY A 61 -4.57 3.19 -8.42
N ALA A 62 -5.02 2.24 -9.24
CA ALA A 62 -6.26 1.53 -8.97
C ALA A 62 -6.14 0.75 -7.66
N ARG A 63 -7.28 0.58 -6.97
CA ARG A 63 -7.35 -0.20 -5.73
C ARG A 63 -6.73 -1.59 -5.93
N PRO A 64 -5.89 -2.06 -4.99
CA PRO A 64 -5.25 -3.36 -5.10
C PRO A 64 -6.30 -4.46 -4.83
N SER A 65 -7.10 -4.84 -5.83
CA SER A 65 -7.94 -6.03 -5.72
C SER A 65 -7.25 -7.22 -6.39
N ALA A 66 -7.04 -8.29 -5.62
CA ALA A 66 -6.74 -9.65 -6.06
C ALA A 66 -5.45 -9.90 -6.88
N VAL A 67 -4.50 -8.97 -6.96
CA VAL A 67 -3.25 -9.18 -7.71
C VAL A 67 -2.36 -10.27 -7.09
N GLY A 68 -2.26 -10.32 -5.76
CA GLY A 68 -1.49 -11.36 -5.06
C GLY A 68 -1.97 -12.78 -5.35
N PRO A 69 -3.25 -13.11 -5.13
CA PRO A 69 -3.83 -14.41 -5.49
C PRO A 69 -3.67 -14.77 -6.97
N MET A 70 -3.80 -13.79 -7.87
CA MET A 70 -3.68 -14.02 -9.31
C MET A 70 -2.23 -14.31 -9.72
N LEU A 71 -1.26 -13.64 -9.12
CA LEU A 71 0.16 -13.95 -9.30
C LEU A 71 0.49 -15.37 -8.81
N VAL A 72 -0.04 -15.79 -7.66
CA VAL A 72 0.17 -17.15 -7.15
C VAL A 72 -0.41 -18.19 -8.12
N ALA A 73 -1.63 -17.98 -8.61
CA ALA A 73 -2.26 -18.90 -9.57
C ALA A 73 -1.44 -19.03 -10.88
N VAL A 74 -0.92 -17.93 -11.43
CA VAL A 74 -0.05 -17.96 -12.61
C VAL A 74 1.28 -18.65 -12.30
N VAL A 75 1.87 -18.37 -11.14
CA VAL A 75 3.13 -18.99 -10.72
C VAL A 75 3.00 -20.50 -10.49
N GLU A 76 1.83 -20.99 -10.09
CA GLU A 76 1.55 -22.44 -10.01
C GLU A 76 1.38 -23.10 -11.37
N GLN A 77 0.79 -22.39 -12.34
CA GLN A 77 0.60 -22.87 -13.70
C GLN A 77 1.92 -22.97 -14.48
N TYR A 78 2.93 -22.14 -14.15
CA TYR A 78 4.21 -22.11 -14.85
C TYR A 78 5.41 -22.27 -13.88
N PRO A 79 5.84 -23.52 -13.62
CA PRO A 79 7.04 -23.80 -12.82
C PRO A 79 8.32 -23.15 -13.37
N GLU A 80 8.37 -22.92 -14.68
CA GLU A 80 9.51 -22.27 -15.35
C GLU A 80 9.72 -20.83 -14.86
N LEU A 81 8.65 -20.09 -14.53
CA LEU A 81 8.74 -18.75 -13.95
C LEU A 81 9.37 -18.77 -12.55
N LYS A 82 9.11 -19.81 -11.74
CA LYS A 82 9.75 -19.98 -10.43
C LYS A 82 11.25 -20.22 -10.54
N GLY A 83 11.67 -20.91 -11.61
CA GLY A 83 13.08 -21.19 -11.88
C GLY A 83 13.89 -19.97 -12.31
N GLN A 84 13.23 -18.92 -12.79
CA GLN A 84 13.92 -17.72 -13.26
C GLN A 84 14.29 -16.80 -12.10
N GLN A 85 15.60 -16.60 -11.90
CA GLN A 85 16.14 -15.76 -10.82
C GLN A 85 15.59 -14.33 -10.84
N VAL A 86 15.46 -13.73 -12.03
CA VAL A 86 14.96 -12.35 -12.21
C VAL A 86 13.51 -12.22 -11.71
N PHE A 87 12.65 -13.18 -12.01
CA PHE A 87 11.26 -13.17 -11.56
C PHE A 87 11.15 -13.37 -10.04
N ALA A 88 11.94 -14.29 -9.50
CA ALA A 88 12.00 -14.52 -8.05
C ALA A 88 12.46 -13.27 -7.28
N GLU A 89 13.41 -12.51 -7.83
CA GLU A 89 13.88 -11.26 -7.22
C GLU A 89 12.82 -10.14 -7.30
N LEU A 90 12.21 -9.94 -8.47
CA LEU A 90 11.17 -8.92 -8.67
C LEU A 90 9.93 -9.18 -7.80
N SER A 91 9.48 -10.43 -7.73
CA SER A 91 8.35 -10.83 -6.88
C SER A 91 8.65 -10.61 -5.39
N LYS A 92 9.86 -10.96 -4.94
CA LYS A 92 10.32 -10.67 -3.57
C LYS A 92 10.33 -9.16 -3.28
N ASN A 93 10.86 -8.35 -4.19
CA ASN A 93 10.89 -6.89 -4.05
C ASN A 93 9.48 -6.29 -4.00
N LEU A 94 8.54 -6.85 -4.75
CA LEU A 94 7.13 -6.43 -4.74
C LEU A 94 6.48 -6.75 -3.39
N VAL A 95 6.65 -7.98 -2.89
CA VAL A 95 6.15 -8.39 -1.56
C VAL A 95 6.72 -7.49 -0.45
N GLU A 96 8.04 -7.24 -0.46
CA GLU A 96 8.67 -6.34 0.51
C GLU A 96 8.13 -4.90 0.41
N THR A 97 7.82 -4.44 -0.81
CA THR A 97 7.21 -3.12 -1.02
C THR A 97 5.79 -3.07 -0.48
N GLU A 98 4.99 -4.13 -0.65
CA GLU A 98 3.63 -4.23 -0.08
C GLU A 98 3.66 -4.27 1.45
N ASP A 99 4.59 -5.01 2.06
CA ASP A 99 4.78 -5.02 3.52
C ASP A 99 5.14 -3.61 4.04
N ARG A 100 6.03 -2.90 3.33
CA ARG A 100 6.38 -1.51 3.67
C ARG A 100 5.22 -0.55 3.50
N ILE A 101 4.38 -0.72 2.48
CA ILE A 101 3.14 0.08 2.29
C ILE A 101 2.20 -0.17 3.47
N ALA A 102 2.00 -1.43 3.88
CA ALA A 102 1.16 -1.78 5.01
C ALA A 102 1.66 -1.14 6.31
N LEU A 103 2.96 -1.25 6.59
CA LEU A 103 3.58 -0.61 7.75
C LEU A 103 3.49 0.92 7.70
N ALA A 104 3.74 1.54 6.54
CA ALA A 104 3.65 2.99 6.37
C ALA A 104 2.22 3.50 6.60
N ARG A 105 1.20 2.76 6.15
CA ARG A 105 -0.22 3.07 6.40
C ARG A 105 -0.56 2.96 7.89
N ALA A 106 -0.13 1.89 8.55
CA ALA A 106 -0.32 1.72 9.98
C ALA A 106 0.35 2.85 10.78
N TYR A 107 1.57 3.23 10.40
CA TYR A 107 2.30 4.35 11.00
C TYR A 107 1.59 5.69 10.79
N HIS A 108 1.14 5.98 9.57
CA HIS A 108 0.34 7.18 9.28
C HIS A 108 -0.92 7.22 10.14
N ASN A 109 -1.68 6.13 10.19
CA ASN A 109 -2.91 6.04 10.97
C ASN A 109 -2.67 6.27 12.46
N ASN A 110 -1.58 5.75 13.00
CA ASN A 110 -1.22 5.97 14.40
C ASN A 110 -0.98 7.46 14.69
N ILE A 111 -0.18 8.14 13.85
CA ILE A 111 0.11 9.56 14.02
C ILE A 111 -1.13 10.42 13.78
N ALA A 112 -1.91 10.13 12.74
CA ALA A 112 -3.14 10.84 12.43
C ALA A 112 -4.16 10.69 13.56
N THR A 113 -4.29 9.49 14.15
CA THR A 113 -5.14 9.28 15.33
C THR A 113 -4.65 10.11 16.51
N PHE A 114 -3.34 10.11 16.79
CA PHE A 114 -2.77 10.91 17.87
C PHE A 114 -2.96 12.42 17.65
N TYR A 115 -2.83 12.87 16.40
CA TYR A 115 -3.09 14.25 15.99
C TYR A 115 -4.56 14.63 16.19
N ASN A 116 -5.49 13.85 15.65
CA ASN A 116 -6.93 14.08 15.76
C ASN A 116 -7.39 14.05 17.23
N THR A 117 -6.91 13.08 18.01
CA THR A 117 -7.19 12.98 19.45
C THR A 117 -6.71 14.23 20.20
N ARG A 118 -5.57 14.82 19.80
CA ARG A 118 -5.08 16.06 20.40
C ARG A 118 -5.93 17.27 20.04
N LEU A 119 -6.46 17.35 18.82
CA LEU A 119 -7.39 18.41 18.44
C LEU A 119 -8.70 18.36 19.25
N GLU A 120 -9.08 17.18 19.75
CA GLU A 120 -10.29 16.99 20.55
C GLU A 120 -10.09 17.22 22.05
N ARG A 121 -8.86 17.16 22.57
CA ARG A 121 -8.57 17.31 24.02
C ARG A 121 -8.45 18.78 24.44
N VAL A 122 -8.92 19.09 25.64
CA VAL A 122 -8.72 20.39 26.29
C VAL A 122 -7.37 20.40 27.01
N PRO A 123 -6.53 21.47 26.93
CA PRO A 123 -6.77 22.79 26.33
C PRO A 123 -6.43 22.92 24.84
N ASP A 124 -5.83 21.89 24.24
CA ASP A 124 -5.33 21.86 22.85
C ASP A 124 -6.44 22.25 21.83
N ARG A 125 -7.69 21.83 22.06
CA ARG A 125 -8.87 22.16 21.27
C ARG A 125 -9.08 23.66 21.07
N TYR A 126 -8.93 24.46 22.12
CA TYR A 126 -9.15 25.91 22.02
C TYR A 126 -8.10 26.59 21.15
N VAL A 127 -6.85 26.14 21.24
CA VAL A 127 -5.75 26.62 20.39
C VAL A 127 -5.97 26.16 18.95
N ALA A 128 -6.43 24.92 18.75
CA ALA A 128 -6.75 24.37 17.45
C ALA A 128 -7.89 25.15 16.75
N ASP A 129 -8.95 25.51 17.47
CA ASP A 129 -10.08 26.29 16.93
C ASP A 129 -9.65 27.70 16.50
N ILE A 130 -8.79 28.38 17.29
CA ILE A 130 -8.24 29.71 16.93
C ILE A 130 -7.42 29.65 15.64
N VAL A 131 -6.64 28.58 15.45
CA VAL A 131 -5.75 28.42 14.30
C VAL A 131 -6.38 27.59 13.16
N LYS A 132 -7.67 27.25 13.28
CA LYS A 132 -8.43 26.46 12.29
C LYS A 132 -7.72 25.18 11.85
N MET A 133 -7.21 24.41 12.83
CA MET A 133 -6.58 23.13 12.54
C MET A 133 -7.62 22.04 12.29
N ASN A 134 -7.55 21.39 11.13
CA ASN A 134 -8.50 20.35 10.73
C ASN A 134 -7.95 18.95 11.02
N PRO A 135 -8.81 17.98 11.37
CA PRO A 135 -8.41 16.58 11.49
C PRO A 135 -7.95 16.01 10.15
N GLU A 136 -6.96 15.13 10.20
CA GLU A 136 -6.42 14.45 9.01
C GLU A 136 -7.15 13.11 8.81
N PRO A 137 -7.50 12.74 7.56
CA PRO A 137 -8.17 11.48 7.27
C PRO A 137 -7.25 10.29 7.56
N LEU A 138 -7.85 9.20 8.03
CA LEU A 138 -7.17 7.92 8.21
C LEU A 138 -7.15 7.16 6.88
N PHE A 139 -6.05 6.48 6.57
CA PHE A 139 -6.01 5.53 5.46
C PHE A 139 -6.77 4.26 5.89
N GLN A 140 -7.87 3.95 5.22
CA GLN A 140 -8.55 2.68 5.45
C GLN A 140 -7.65 1.51 5.03
N ALA A 141 -7.64 0.43 5.80
CA ALA A 141 -6.89 -0.79 5.48
C ALA A 141 -7.55 -1.54 4.31
N GLU A 142 -7.48 -1.00 3.10
CA GLU A 142 -8.13 -1.57 1.91
C GLU A 142 -7.34 -2.73 1.26
N GLY A 143 -6.91 -3.78 1.98
CA GLY A 143 -6.19 -4.84 1.24
C GLY A 143 -5.89 -6.19 1.87
N PHE A 144 -5.85 -6.33 3.19
CA PHE A 144 -5.52 -7.64 3.80
C PHE A 144 -6.31 -7.96 5.07
N GLU A 145 -7.22 -7.09 5.49
CA GLU A 145 -8.08 -7.39 6.64
C GLU A 145 -9.20 -8.36 6.23
N ARG A 146 -8.87 -9.64 6.39
CA ARG A 146 -9.78 -10.75 6.72
C ARG A 146 -10.82 -11.12 5.65
N GLN A 147 -10.38 -11.93 4.68
CA GLN A 147 -10.99 -13.27 4.60
C GLN A 147 -10.45 -14.07 5.80
N ALA A 148 -10.89 -13.71 7.01
CA ALA A 148 -10.91 -14.67 8.09
C ALA A 148 -11.89 -15.71 7.58
N GLN A 149 -11.37 -16.83 7.06
CA GLN A 149 -12.18 -17.99 6.76
C GLN A 149 -13.03 -18.22 8.00
N LYS A 150 -14.34 -18.01 7.88
CA LYS A 150 -15.28 -18.53 8.86
C LYS A 150 -15.09 -20.04 8.77
N ILE A 151 -14.26 -20.59 9.65
CA ILE A 151 -14.26 -22.02 9.91
C ILE A 151 -15.62 -22.25 10.56
N ALA A 152 -16.56 -22.71 9.73
CA ALA A 152 -17.78 -23.30 10.23
C ALA A 152 -17.36 -24.61 10.91
N PHE A 153 -17.59 -24.68 12.22
CA PHE A 153 -17.70 -25.96 12.91
C PHE A 153 -19.08 -26.55 12.61
#